data_AF-A0A3N4I852-F1
#
_entry.id   AF-A0A3N4I852-F1
#
_cell.length_a   1.000
_cell.length_b   1.000
_cell.length_c   1.000
_cell.angle_alpha   90.00
_cell.angle_beta   90.00
_cell.angle_gamma   90.00
#
_symmetry.space_group_name_H-M   'P 1'
#
loop_
_entity.id
_entity.type
_entity.pdbx_description
1 polymer ?
#
loop_
_entity_poly.entity_id
_entity_poly.type
_entity_poly.pdbx_seq_one_letter_code
_entity_poly.pdbx_strand_id
1 'polypeptide(L)'
;MASTPSHPIFHLPLELRLEIYSNCTALSLLQLSHVCTFFRSEINRYPSIIKSTRGFKLGPSIVEEILGKTPREFLPGMNHCRQFVLCCSEEEMPLWRELFDNFPRDPELHYGIDPDKRRYYCEGCWNIGYSYEFDVDESDERRGPIQQCRR
;
A
#
# COMPACT_ATOMS: atom_id res chain seq x y z
N MET A 1 36.98 7.36 16.37
CA MET A 1 35.83 6.45 16.37
C MET A 1 34.58 7.29 16.16
N ALA A 2 33.99 7.27 14.97
CA ALA A 2 32.78 8.04 14.70
C ALA A 2 31.58 7.28 15.26
N SER A 3 30.90 7.83 16.26
CA SER A 3 29.61 7.32 16.72
C SER A 3 28.60 7.51 15.60
N THR A 4 28.09 6.41 15.03
CA THR A 4 26.96 6.49 14.09
C THR A 4 25.78 7.11 14.82
N PRO A 5 25.20 8.22 14.35
CA PRO A 5 24.03 8.79 14.99
C PRO A 5 22.87 7.79 14.85
N SER A 6 22.51 7.13 15.96
CA SER A 6 21.31 6.32 16.02
C SER A 6 20.12 7.24 16.19
N HIS A 7 19.12 7.12 15.33
CA HIS A 7 17.90 7.92 15.44
C HIS A 7 17.19 7.63 16.78
N PRO A 8 16.69 8.65 17.50
CA PRO A 8 16.04 8.47 18.82
C PRO A 8 14.89 7.45 18.82
N ILE A 9 14.20 7.32 17.69
CA ILE A 9 13.11 6.36 17.52
C ILE A 9 13.53 4.91 17.79
N PHE A 10 14.79 4.53 17.56
CA PHE A 10 15.28 3.17 17.80
C PHE A 10 15.52 2.87 19.28
N HIS A 11 15.53 3.90 20.14
CA HIS A 11 15.68 3.77 21.59
C HIS A 11 14.34 3.79 22.33
N LEU A 12 13.24 4.02 21.62
CA LEU A 12 11.92 3.97 22.23
C LEU A 12 11.54 2.51 22.57
N PRO A 13 10.94 2.26 23.74
CA PRO A 13 10.28 1.00 24.03
C PRO A 13 9.34 0.58 22.91
N LEU A 14 9.21 -0.73 22.71
CA LEU A 14 8.38 -1.29 21.63
C LEU A 14 6.96 -0.74 21.66
N GLU A 15 6.35 -0.64 22.85
CA GLU A 15 4.98 -0.20 23.05
C GLU A 15 4.74 1.21 22.48
N LEU A 16 5.69 2.13 22.71
CA LEU A 16 5.62 3.49 22.18
C LEU A 16 5.78 3.51 20.66
N ARG A 17 6.59 2.61 20.10
CA ARG A 17 6.77 2.50 18.64
C ARG A 17 5.52 1.94 17.97
N LEU A 18 4.90 0.91 18.57
CA LEU A 18 3.61 0.38 18.10
C LEU A 18 2.50 1.43 18.18
N GLU A 19 2.49 2.29 19.20
CA GLU A 19 1.56 3.42 19.30
C GLU A 19 1.82 4.48 18.22
N ILE A 20 3.08 4.75 17.87
CA ILE A 20 3.39 5.62 16.72
C ILE A 20 2.85 5.00 15.42
N TYR A 21 3.02 3.68 15.24
CA TYR A 21 2.53 2.98 14.05
C TYR A 21 1.00 2.92 13.96
N SER A 22 0.30 2.82 15.10
CA SER A 22 -1.17 2.81 15.13
C SER A 22 -1.77 4.15 14.65
N ASN A 23 -1.02 5.24 14.83
CA ASN A 23 -1.40 6.59 14.37
C ASN A 23 -0.97 6.89 12.93
N CYS A 24 -0.20 6.00 12.30
CA CYS A 24 0.22 6.14 10.91
C CYS A 24 -0.86 5.62 9.95
N THR A 25 -0.90 6.15 8.73
CA THR A 25 -1.73 5.59 7.65
C THR A 25 -1.09 4.36 7.02
N ALA A 26 -1.86 3.61 6.23
CA ALA A 26 -1.38 2.40 5.59
C ALA A 26 -0.21 2.70 4.65
N LEU A 27 -0.27 3.82 3.93
CA LEU A 27 0.82 4.32 3.08
C LEU A 27 2.06 4.71 3.89
N SER A 28 1.88 5.41 5.03
CA SER A 28 2.99 5.79 5.90
C SER A 28 3.73 4.56 6.45
N LEU A 29 2.97 3.55 6.90
CA LEU A 29 3.55 2.28 7.33
C LEU A 29 4.29 1.61 6.17
N LEU A 30 3.73 1.63 4.96
CA LEU A 30 4.37 1.10 3.76
C LEU A 30 5.73 1.75 3.53
N GLN A 31 5.76 3.08 3.47
CA GLN A 31 7.00 3.83 3.34
C GLN A 31 8.00 3.46 4.44
N LEU A 32 7.60 3.45 5.72
CA LEU A 32 8.46 3.07 6.85
C LEU A 32 9.05 1.66 6.68
N SER A 33 8.26 0.70 6.19
CA SER A 33 8.72 -0.67 5.94
C SER A 33 9.74 -0.77 4.80
N HIS A 34 9.75 0.20 3.88
CA HIS A 34 10.73 0.28 2.79
C HIS A 34 12.00 1.05 3.18
N VAL A 35 11.96 1.90 4.21
CA VAL A 35 13.11 2.71 4.65
C VAL A 35 14.22 1.84 5.23
N CYS A 36 13.91 0.89 6.12
CA CYS A 36 14.92 0.00 6.69
C CYS A 36 14.38 -1.35 7.14
N THR A 37 15.27 -2.34 7.26
CA THR A 37 14.93 -3.71 7.67
C THR A 37 14.37 -3.81 9.08
N PHE A 38 14.74 -2.88 9.97
CA PHE A 38 14.25 -2.81 11.34
C PHE A 38 12.75 -2.54 11.37
N PHE A 39 12.29 -1.44 10.78
CA PHE A 39 10.86 -1.11 10.68
C PHE A 39 10.09 -2.18 9.91
N ARG A 40 10.67 -2.68 8.82
CA ARG A 40 10.07 -3.79 8.06
C ARG A 40 9.83 -5.02 8.94
N SER A 41 10.83 -5.43 9.72
CA SER A 41 10.72 -6.61 10.58
C SER A 41 9.70 -6.40 11.69
N GLU A 42 9.65 -5.20 12.26
CA GLU A 42 8.76 -4.88 13.35
C GLU A 42 7.30 -4.77 12.89
N ILE A 43 7.02 -3.98 11.86
CA ILE A 43 5.63 -3.81 11.39
C ILE A 43 5.06 -5.15 10.90
N ASN A 44 5.85 -5.98 10.22
CA ASN A 44 5.43 -7.32 9.79
C ASN A 44 5.21 -8.29 10.96
N ARG A 45 5.82 -8.06 12.13
CA ARG A 45 5.61 -8.89 13.33
C ARG A 45 4.26 -8.58 14.01
N TYR A 46 3.68 -7.40 13.78
CA TYR A 46 2.43 -6.95 14.39
C TYR A 46 1.36 -6.65 13.32
N PRO A 47 0.85 -7.67 12.61
CA PRO A 47 -0.10 -7.50 11.52
C PRO A 47 -1.44 -6.89 11.97
N SER A 48 -1.77 -6.96 13.27
CA SER A 48 -2.94 -6.29 13.83
C SER A 48 -2.91 -4.78 13.59
N ILE A 49 -1.73 -4.16 13.64
CA ILE A 49 -1.56 -2.71 13.40
C ILE A 49 -2.00 -2.39 11.98
N ILE A 50 -1.41 -3.07 10.99
CA ILE A 50 -1.73 -2.89 9.56
C ILE A 50 -3.25 -3.08 9.33
N LYS A 51 -3.85 -4.13 9.92
CA LYS A 51 -5.28 -4.42 9.77
C LYS A 51 -6.20 -3.34 10.35
N SER A 52 -5.76 -2.67 11.43
CA SER A 52 -6.51 -1.59 12.07
C SER A 52 -6.21 -0.20 11.48
N THR A 53 -5.14 -0.07 10.70
CA THR A 53 -4.69 1.19 10.16
C THR A 53 -5.66 1.75 9.12
N ARG A 54 -5.89 3.06 9.18
CA ARG A 54 -6.67 3.80 8.17
C ARG A 54 -6.04 3.60 6.79
N GLY A 55 -6.88 3.25 5.80
CA GLY A 55 -6.46 2.99 4.41
C GLY A 55 -6.13 1.53 4.11
N PHE A 56 -6.13 0.66 5.10
CA PHE A 56 -6.01 -0.76 4.85
C PHE A 56 -7.39 -1.35 4.52
N LYS A 57 -7.51 -1.96 3.34
CA LYS A 57 -8.68 -2.74 2.93
C LYS A 57 -8.19 -3.99 2.23
N LEU A 58 -8.75 -5.14 2.59
CA LEU A 58 -8.55 -6.36 1.84
C LEU A 58 -9.41 -6.29 0.58
N GLY A 59 -8.78 -6.35 -0.59
CA GLY A 59 -9.51 -6.47 -1.85
C GLY A 59 -10.31 -7.77 -1.90
N PRO A 60 -11.45 -7.82 -2.60
CA PRO A 60 -12.32 -9.00 -2.67
C PRO A 60 -11.58 -10.25 -3.17
N SER A 61 -10.68 -10.11 -4.14
CA SER A 61 -9.86 -11.23 -4.64
C SER A 61 -8.95 -11.85 -3.57
N ILE A 62 -8.48 -11.04 -2.61
CA ILE A 62 -7.68 -11.54 -1.48
C ILE A 62 -8.59 -12.24 -0.47
N VAL A 63 -9.81 -11.74 -0.27
CA VAL A 63 -10.78 -12.36 0.63
C VAL A 63 -11.14 -13.76 0.13
N GLU A 64 -11.36 -13.95 -1.17
CA GLU A 64 -11.62 -15.27 -1.76
C GLU A 64 -10.42 -16.23 -1.58
N GLU A 65 -9.20 -15.74 -1.80
CA GLU A 65 -7.99 -16.55 -1.60
C GLU A 65 -7.75 -16.90 -0.12
N ILE A 66 -8.06 -15.97 0.79
CA ILE A 66 -7.96 -16.17 2.25
C ILE A 66 -9.08 -17.08 2.76
N LEU A 67 -10.32 -16.96 2.27
CA LEU A 67 -11.44 -17.79 2.71
C LEU A 67 -11.23 -19.28 2.35
N GLY A 68 -10.39 -19.57 1.34
CA GLY A 68 -9.97 -20.93 1.00
C GLY A 68 -8.74 -21.45 1.76
N LYS A 69 -8.00 -20.59 2.49
CA LYS A 69 -6.77 -20.94 3.23
C LYS A 69 -6.96 -20.70 4.73
N THR A 70 -6.29 -21.46 5.59
CA THR A 70 -6.49 -21.24 7.03
C THR A 70 -5.90 -19.87 7.44
N PRO A 71 -6.57 -19.06 8.29
CA PRO A 71 -6.11 -17.71 8.66
C PRO A 71 -4.71 -17.61 9.27
N ARG A 72 -4.10 -18.73 9.67
CA ARG A 72 -2.74 -18.80 10.22
C ARG A 72 -1.66 -18.82 9.15
N GLU A 73 -1.97 -19.21 7.92
CA GLU A 73 -0.99 -19.35 6.84
C GLU A 73 -0.82 -18.07 6.03
N PHE A 74 -1.84 -17.20 6.03
CA PHE A 74 -1.83 -15.94 5.30
C PHE A 74 -1.75 -14.76 6.28
N LEU A 75 -0.56 -14.52 6.81
CA LEU A 75 -0.27 -13.22 7.43
C LEU A 75 0.17 -12.26 6.31
N PRO A 76 -0.66 -11.27 5.94
CA PRO A 76 -0.28 -10.27 4.96
C PRO A 76 0.92 -9.49 5.50
N GLY A 77 2.12 -9.91 5.14
CA GLY A 77 3.31 -9.08 5.26
C GLY A 77 3.19 -7.92 4.27
N MET A 78 3.68 -6.76 4.66
CA MET A 78 3.70 -5.52 3.87
C MET A 78 4.43 -5.63 2.53
N ASN A 79 5.18 -6.71 2.32
CA ASN A 79 5.80 -7.03 1.04
C ASN A 79 4.78 -7.25 -0.07
N HIS A 80 3.50 -7.47 0.27
CA HIS A 80 2.42 -7.44 -0.70
C HIS A 80 1.85 -6.02 -0.78
N CYS A 81 2.59 -5.09 -1.41
CA CYS A 81 2.05 -3.77 -1.82
C CYS A 81 0.72 -3.90 -2.57
N ARG A 82 0.44 -5.09 -3.11
CA ARG A 82 -0.83 -5.44 -3.75
C ARG A 82 -2.06 -5.35 -2.82
N GLN A 83 -1.88 -5.33 -1.51
CA GLN A 83 -2.97 -5.36 -0.52
C GLN A 83 -3.39 -3.96 -0.04
N PHE A 84 -2.70 -2.91 -0.46
CA PHE A 84 -3.15 -1.54 -0.21
C PHE A 84 -4.18 -1.17 -1.28
N VAL A 85 -5.40 -0.92 -0.82
CA VAL A 85 -6.59 -0.70 -1.66
C VAL A 85 -7.15 0.72 -1.44
N LEU A 86 -6.55 1.57 -0.60
CA LEU A 86 -7.03 2.94 -0.40
C LEU A 86 -5.90 3.95 -0.18
N CYS A 87 -6.06 5.12 -0.78
CA CYS A 87 -5.52 6.38 -0.24
C CYS A 87 -6.50 6.91 0.81
N CYS A 88 -6.01 7.36 1.96
CA CYS A 88 -6.88 7.80 3.05
C CYS A 88 -7.29 9.27 2.97
N SER A 89 -6.59 10.06 2.15
CA SER A 89 -6.80 11.49 2.02
C SER A 89 -6.34 11.99 0.65
N GLU A 90 -6.85 13.17 0.29
CA GLU A 90 -6.42 13.92 -0.89
C GLU A 90 -4.90 14.21 -0.88
N GLU A 91 -4.35 14.46 0.31
CA GLU A 91 -2.93 14.72 0.54
C GLU A 91 -2.02 13.51 0.25
N GLU A 92 -2.54 12.29 0.36
CA GLU A 92 -1.77 11.07 0.10
C GLU A 92 -1.67 10.73 -1.39
N MET A 93 -2.53 11.28 -2.25
CA MET A 93 -2.50 10.94 -3.67
C MET A 93 -1.21 11.33 -4.37
N PRO A 94 -0.68 12.56 -4.20
CA PRO A 94 0.54 12.95 -4.89
C PRO A 94 1.69 12.01 -4.51
N LEU A 95 1.75 11.60 -3.24
CA LEU A 95 2.73 10.62 -2.74
C LEU A 95 2.52 9.25 -3.38
N TRP A 96 1.28 8.79 -3.51
CA TRP A 96 0.97 7.53 -4.18
C TRP A 96 1.40 7.58 -5.66
N ARG A 97 1.05 8.63 -6.39
CA ARG A 97 1.47 8.79 -7.80
C ARG A 97 2.99 8.82 -7.90
N GLU A 98 3.65 9.57 -7.03
CA GLU A 98 5.11 9.64 -7.02
C GLU A 98 5.76 8.28 -6.76
N LEU A 99 5.20 7.49 -5.85
CA LEU A 99 5.73 6.17 -5.50
C LEU A 99 5.42 5.08 -6.52
N PHE A 100 4.27 5.13 -7.19
CA PHE A 100 3.80 4.00 -8.00
C PHE A 100 3.67 4.32 -9.49
N ASP A 101 3.36 5.56 -9.87
CA ASP A 101 3.25 5.94 -11.28
C ASP A 101 4.61 6.28 -11.89
N ASN A 102 5.51 6.86 -11.10
CA ASN A 102 6.86 7.24 -11.56
C ASN A 102 7.88 6.10 -11.52
N PHE A 103 7.54 4.92 -10.99
CA PHE A 103 8.47 3.80 -11.00
C PHE A 103 8.68 3.35 -12.46
N PRO A 104 9.89 3.50 -13.02
CA PRO A 104 10.15 3.10 -14.39
C PRO A 104 9.89 1.61 -14.48
N ARG A 105 8.89 1.25 -15.29
CA ARG A 105 8.60 -0.14 -15.61
C ARG A 105 9.73 -0.63 -16.47
N ASP A 106 10.73 -1.22 -15.83
CA ASP A 106 11.74 -1.98 -16.54
C ASP A 106 11.02 -3.15 -17.24
N PRO A 107 10.92 -3.13 -18.59
CA PRO A 107 10.25 -4.18 -19.34
C PRO A 107 10.91 -5.55 -19.14
N GLU A 108 12.20 -5.58 -18.77
CA GLU A 108 12.97 -6.81 -18.58
C GLU A 108 12.77 -7.43 -17.18
N LEU A 109 12.42 -6.64 -16.15
CA LEU A 109 12.09 -7.16 -14.81
C LEU A 109 10.64 -7.60 -14.67
N HIS A 110 9.79 -7.31 -15.66
CA HIS A 110 8.35 -7.58 -15.64
C HIS A 110 7.90 -8.56 -16.72
N TYR A 111 8.68 -9.60 -16.99
CA TYR A 111 8.21 -10.75 -17.76
C TYR A 111 6.92 -11.32 -17.13
N GLY A 112 5.78 -11.03 -17.76
CA GLY A 112 4.45 -11.55 -17.39
C GLY A 112 3.56 -10.62 -16.57
N ILE A 113 3.98 -9.39 -16.23
CA ILE A 113 3.03 -8.39 -15.71
C ILE A 113 2.40 -7.71 -16.91
N ASP A 114 1.20 -8.18 -17.24
CA ASP A 114 0.32 -7.60 -18.23
C ASP A 114 0.26 -6.06 -18.09
N PRO A 115 0.67 -5.30 -19.12
CA PRO A 115 0.68 -3.83 -19.07
C PRO A 115 -0.71 -3.23 -18.79
N ASP A 116 -1.78 -4.00 -19.00
CA ASP A 116 -3.16 -3.61 -18.68
C ASP A 116 -3.46 -3.73 -17.18
N LYS A 117 -2.63 -4.42 -16.38
CA LYS A 117 -2.73 -4.50 -14.91
C LYS A 117 -2.15 -3.28 -14.20
N ARG A 118 -2.31 -2.10 -14.80
CA ARG A 118 -2.07 -0.83 -14.12
C ARG A 118 -3.01 -0.72 -12.93
N ARG A 119 -2.47 -0.20 -11.83
CA ARG A 119 -3.29 0.24 -10.71
C ARG A 119 -3.73 1.66 -10.95
N TYR A 120 -4.96 1.92 -10.61
CA TYR A 120 -5.56 3.24 -10.66
C TYR A 120 -6.29 3.49 -9.37
N TYR A 121 -6.65 4.74 -9.15
CA TYR A 121 -7.48 5.13 -8.03
C TYR A 121 -8.74 5.84 -8.53
N CYS A 122 -9.79 5.79 -7.74
CA CYS A 122 -10.98 6.61 -7.96
C CYS A 122 -10.95 7.88 -7.12
N GLU A 123 -11.18 9.04 -7.73
CA GLU A 123 -11.20 10.34 -7.02
C GLU A 123 -12.41 10.51 -6.11
N GLY A 124 -13.52 9.82 -6.39
CA GLY A 124 -14.72 9.89 -5.54
C GLY A 124 -14.64 8.99 -4.31
N CYS A 125 -14.05 7.80 -4.45
CA CYS A 125 -14.12 6.73 -3.46
C CYS A 125 -12.75 6.34 -2.88
N TRP A 126 -11.66 6.87 -3.45
CA TRP A 126 -10.26 6.70 -3.06
C TRP A 126 -9.76 5.25 -3.07
N ASN A 127 -10.55 4.32 -3.63
CA ASN A 127 -10.15 2.94 -3.85
C ASN A 127 -9.05 2.90 -4.90
N ILE A 128 -8.03 2.11 -4.62
CA ILE A 128 -6.97 1.71 -5.55
C ILE A 128 -7.30 0.30 -6.03
N GLY A 129 -7.38 0.13 -7.34
CA GLY A 129 -7.74 -1.12 -7.99
C GLY A 129 -7.02 -1.28 -9.31
N TYR A 130 -7.35 -2.31 -10.07
CA TYR A 130 -6.87 -2.47 -11.44
C TYR A 130 -7.80 -1.79 -12.45
N SER A 131 -7.31 -1.47 -13.66
CA SER A 131 -8.12 -0.90 -14.77
C SER A 131 -9.50 -1.55 -14.92
N TYR A 132 -9.55 -2.89 -14.88
CA TYR A 132 -10.77 -3.67 -15.07
C TYR A 132 -11.77 -3.57 -13.90
N GLU A 133 -11.37 -3.02 -12.76
CA GLU A 133 -12.21 -2.78 -11.59
C GLU A 133 -12.89 -1.41 -11.63
N PHE A 134 -12.51 -0.55 -12.57
CA PHE A 134 -13.08 0.78 -12.76
C PHE A 134 -13.81 0.89 -14.10
N ASP A 135 -14.80 1.77 -14.13
CA ASP A 135 -15.30 2.26 -15.41
C ASP A 135 -14.37 3.38 -15.88
N VAL A 136 -13.67 3.10 -16.97
CA VAL A 136 -12.76 4.02 -17.64
C VAL A 136 -13.61 4.82 -18.63
N ASP A 137 -13.94 6.07 -18.29
CA ASP A 137 -14.50 6.99 -19.28
C ASP A 137 -13.36 7.52 -20.16
N GLU A 138 -13.19 6.92 -21.34
CA GLU A 138 -12.14 7.30 -22.31
C GLU A 138 -12.46 8.62 -23.03
N SER A 139 -13.62 9.25 -22.80
CA SER A 139 -14.03 10.45 -23.53
C SER A 139 -13.29 11.74 -23.15
N ASP A 140 -12.51 11.75 -22.05
CA ASP A 140 -11.72 12.91 -21.59
C ASP A 140 -10.21 12.72 -21.81
N GLU A 141 -9.73 13.03 -23.02
CA GLU A 141 -8.31 12.99 -23.38
C GLU A 141 -7.42 13.96 -22.56
N ARG A 142 -8.00 14.98 -21.91
CA ARG A 142 -7.23 16.04 -21.23
C ARG A 142 -6.89 15.71 -19.78
N ARG A 143 -7.73 14.93 -19.11
CA ARG A 143 -7.56 14.57 -17.69
C ARG A 143 -6.97 13.18 -17.49
N GLY A 144 -6.85 12.39 -18.56
CA GLY A 144 -6.74 10.95 -18.43
C GLY A 144 -8.09 10.37 -17.98
N PRO A 145 -8.26 9.04 -18.05
CA PRO A 145 -9.53 8.43 -17.74
C PRO A 145 -9.95 8.74 -16.30
N ILE A 146 -11.08 9.43 -16.14
CA ILE A 146 -11.71 9.64 -14.83
C ILE A 146 -12.25 8.27 -14.41
N GLN A 147 -11.57 7.64 -13.46
CA GLN A 147 -11.94 6.31 -13.02
C GLN A 147 -12.95 6.43 -11.88
N GLN A 148 -14.20 6.09 -12.19
CA GLN A 148 -15.22 5.95 -11.17
C GLN A 148 -15.31 4.47 -10.74
N CYS A 149 -15.46 4.25 -9.44
CA CYS A 149 -15.71 2.92 -8.89
C CYS A 149 -17.01 2.39 -9.53
N ARG A 150 -16.98 1.21 -10.17
CA ARG A 150 -18.20 0.49 -10.60
C ARG A 150 -19.11 0.36 -9.39
N ARG A 151 -20.30 0.96 -9.45
CA ARG A 151 -21.30 0.89 -8.37
C ARG A 151 -22.01 -0.45 -8.36
#